data_AF-A0A3E2CCL2-F1
#
_entry.id   AF-A0A3E2CCL2-F1
#
_cell.length_a   1.000
_cell.length_b   1.000
_cell.length_c   1.000
_cell.angle_alpha   90.00
_cell.angle_beta   90.00
_cell.angle_gamma   90.00
#
_symmetry.space_group_name_H-M   'P 1'
#
loop_
_entity.id
_entity.type
_entity.pdbx_description
1 polymer ?
#
loop_
_entity_poly.entity_id
_entity_poly.type
_entity_poly.pdbx_seq_one_letter_code
_entity_poly.pdbx_strand_id
1 'polypeptide(L)'
;SAWRALTKDVQFAVEDVPPSQPLLWEQNRRILSQAFPASRGMQSRIVLYRLPLCTHVSSRSELQYAIRDELVQRLAELYGRRPEEIDPDWGL
;
A
#
# COMPACT_ATOMS: atom_id res chain seq x y z
N SER A 1 -9.11 -13.67 12.21
CA SER A 1 -8.64 -13.77 10.82
C SER A 1 -7.16 -13.40 10.76
N ALA A 2 -6.39 -13.93 9.81
CA ALA A 2 -4.96 -13.64 9.64
C ALA A 2 -4.68 -12.14 9.45
N TRP A 3 -5.58 -11.43 8.76
CA TRP A 3 -5.56 -9.97 8.57
C TRP A 3 -5.38 -9.18 9.88
N ARG A 4 -6.09 -9.54 10.96
CA ARG A 4 -5.96 -8.81 12.23
C ARG A 4 -4.55 -8.88 12.82
N ALA A 5 -3.85 -9.99 12.64
CA ALA A 5 -2.48 -10.13 13.12
C ALA A 5 -1.50 -9.30 12.26
N LEU A 6 -1.70 -9.33 10.94
CA LEU A 6 -0.89 -8.60 9.96
C LEU A 6 -1.05 -7.08 10.01
N THR A 7 -2.13 -6.57 10.61
CA THR A 7 -2.38 -5.12 10.66
C THR A 7 -2.26 -4.53 12.06
N LYS A 8 -1.96 -5.34 13.08
CA LYS A 8 -2.01 -4.91 14.49
C LYS A 8 -1.04 -3.76 14.81
N ASP A 9 0.17 -3.82 14.26
CA ASP A 9 1.27 -2.90 14.56
C ASP A 9 1.59 -1.96 13.37
N VAL A 10 0.62 -1.80 12.46
CA VAL A 10 0.72 -0.98 11.24
C VAL A 10 -0.34 0.12 11.30
N GLN A 11 0.09 1.36 11.13
CA GLN A 11 -0.80 2.50 10.94
C GLN A 11 -1.19 2.64 9.47
N PHE A 12 -2.43 3.00 9.20
CA PHE A 12 -2.91 3.26 7.85
C PHE A 12 -3.33 4.72 7.73
N ALA A 13 -2.89 5.37 6.67
CA ALA A 13 -3.29 6.74 6.35
C ALA A 13 -3.64 6.87 4.87
N VAL A 14 -4.37 7.92 4.55
CA VAL A 14 -4.73 8.27 3.17
C VAL A 14 -4.30 9.71 2.95
N GLU A 15 -3.59 9.95 1.85
CA GLU A 15 -3.22 11.27 1.37
C GLU A 15 -3.71 11.43 -0.07
N ASP A 16 -3.84 12.65 -0.56
CA ASP A 16 -4.33 12.86 -1.93
C ASP A 16 -3.27 12.52 -2.97
N VAL A 17 -2.03 12.94 -2.73
CA VAL A 17 -0.84 12.68 -3.56
C VAL A 17 0.40 12.59 -2.67
N PRO A 18 1.48 11.91 -3.11
CA PRO A 18 2.76 11.97 -2.41
C PRO A 18 3.24 13.42 -2.25
N PRO A 19 3.83 13.79 -1.10
CA PRO A 19 4.26 15.17 -0.81
C PRO A 19 5.39 15.68 -1.72
N SER A 20 6.08 14.81 -2.45
CA SER A 20 7.11 15.15 -3.44
C SER A 20 6.79 14.54 -4.81
N GLN A 21 7.02 15.29 -5.89
CA GLN A 21 7.01 14.69 -7.24
C GLN A 21 8.05 13.57 -7.30
N PRO A 22 7.76 12.42 -7.97
CA PRO A 22 8.71 11.34 -8.13
C PRO A 22 10.01 11.87 -8.74
N LEU A 23 11.15 11.36 -8.28
CA LEU A 23 12.45 11.69 -8.85
C LEU A 23 12.46 11.37 -10.36
N LEU A 24 13.35 11.98 -11.15
CA LEU A 24 13.31 11.87 -12.62
C LEU A 24 13.29 10.41 -13.13
N TRP A 25 13.95 9.49 -12.41
CA TRP A 25 13.99 8.06 -12.72
C TRP A 25 12.74 7.28 -12.24
N GLU A 26 11.93 7.88 -11.37
CA GLU A 26 10.63 7.40 -10.89
C GLU A 26 9.46 7.97 -11.71
N GLN A 27 9.70 8.86 -12.68
CA GLN A 27 8.66 9.51 -13.50
C GLN A 27 7.73 8.52 -14.21
N ASN A 28 8.18 7.28 -14.45
CA ASN A 28 7.38 6.22 -15.05
C ASN A 28 6.66 5.30 -14.05
N ARG A 29 6.94 5.41 -12.74
CA ARG A 29 6.28 4.61 -11.69
C ARG A 29 5.22 5.45 -11.01
N ARG A 30 3.95 5.11 -11.24
CA ARG A 30 2.84 5.63 -10.45
C ARG A 30 3.01 5.15 -9.01
N ILE A 31 3.13 6.09 -8.08
CA ILE A 31 3.16 5.79 -6.65
C ILE A 31 1.70 5.79 -6.18
N LEU A 32 1.13 4.59 -5.99
CA LEU A 32 -0.24 4.39 -5.51
C LEU A 32 -0.29 4.28 -3.98
N SER A 33 0.79 3.82 -3.37
CA SER A 33 0.96 3.77 -1.92
C SER A 33 2.44 3.78 -1.54
N GLN A 34 2.73 3.97 -0.25
CA GLN A 34 4.07 3.92 0.29
C GLN A 34 4.09 3.28 1.69
N ALA A 35 5.10 2.45 1.95
CA ALA A 35 5.38 1.88 3.26
C ALA A 35 6.50 2.65 3.97
N PHE A 36 6.30 2.90 5.26
CA PHE A 36 7.25 3.51 6.17
C PHE A 36 7.55 2.49 7.28
N PRO A 37 8.74 1.90 7.31
CA PRO A 37 9.13 0.98 8.39
C PRO A 37 9.06 1.65 9.75
N ALA A 38 8.87 0.85 10.80
CA ALA A 38 8.92 1.35 12.17
C ALA A 38 10.28 1.99 12.47
N SER A 39 10.27 3.07 13.26
CA SER A 39 11.47 3.76 13.71
C SER A 39 11.34 4.08 15.21
N ARG A 40 12.35 4.70 15.83
CA ARG A 40 12.33 4.94 17.29
C ARG A 40 11.12 5.77 17.70
N GLY A 41 10.18 5.15 18.41
CA GLY A 41 8.94 5.77 18.89
C GLY A 41 7.80 5.82 17.88
N MET A 42 7.97 5.25 16.68
CA MET A 42 6.96 5.27 15.62
C MET A 42 6.64 3.87 15.13
N GLN A 43 5.34 3.55 15.06
CA GLN A 43 4.86 2.32 14.41
C GLN A 43 5.12 2.38 12.90
N SER A 44 5.19 1.21 12.28
CA SER A 44 5.17 1.13 10.81
C SER A 44 3.90 1.77 10.26
N ARG A 45 3.97 2.35 9.07
CA ARG A 45 2.85 3.03 8.44
C ARG A 45 2.74 2.70 6.96
N ILE A 46 1.52 2.53 6.47
CA ILE A 46 1.20 2.47 5.04
C ILE A 46 0.33 3.67 4.71
N VAL A 47 0.72 4.41 3.67
CA VAL A 47 -0.05 5.55 3.14
C VAL A 47 -0.58 5.17 1.77
N LEU A 48 -1.90 5.29 1.56
CA LEU A 48 -2.55 5.14 0.26
C LEU A 48 -2.75 6.52 -0.38
N TYR A 49 -2.46 6.67 -1.67
CA TYR A 49 -2.63 7.92 -2.41
C TYR A 49 -3.93 7.93 -3.21
N ARG A 50 -4.91 8.67 -2.71
CA ARG A 50 -6.31 8.66 -3.18
C ARG A 50 -6.45 9.09 -4.63
N LEU A 51 -5.82 10.19 -5.06
CA LEU A 51 -6.01 10.68 -6.43
C LEU A 51 -5.41 9.71 -7.45
N PRO A 52 -4.15 9.21 -7.30
CA PRO A 52 -3.62 8.18 -8.18
C PRO A 52 -4.46 6.90 -8.22
N LEU A 53 -4.92 6.39 -7.06
CA LEU A 53 -5.77 5.19 -6.99
C LEU A 53 -7.10 5.36 -7.72
N CYS A 54 -7.79 6.49 -7.50
CA CYS A 54 -9.09 6.73 -8.11
C CYS A 54 -9.02 7.04 -9.61
N THR A 55 -7.89 7.51 -10.13
CA THR A 55 -7.79 7.96 -11.54
C THR A 55 -7.90 6.81 -12.55
N HIS A 56 -7.64 5.57 -12.13
CA HIS A 56 -7.55 4.41 -13.05
C HIS A 56 -8.58 3.31 -12.79
N VAL A 57 -9.51 3.53 -11.87
CA VAL A 57 -10.56 2.57 -11.53
C VAL A 57 -11.91 3.11 -12.01
N SER A 58 -12.70 2.24 -12.61
CA SER A 58 -14.01 2.57 -13.19
C SER A 58 -15.15 2.22 -12.25
N SER A 59 -14.88 1.50 -11.16
CA SER A 59 -15.89 1.06 -10.20
C SER A 59 -15.37 1.01 -8.76
N ARG A 60 -16.32 1.00 -7.81
CA ARG A 60 -16.01 0.79 -6.39
C ARG A 60 -15.36 -0.57 -6.12
N SER A 61 -15.77 -1.60 -6.85
CA SER A 61 -15.20 -2.94 -6.72
C SER A 61 -13.75 -2.98 -7.20
N GLU A 62 -13.45 -2.37 -8.35
CA GLU A 62 -12.06 -2.22 -8.83
C GLU A 62 -11.20 -1.45 -7.84
N LEU A 63 -11.73 -0.38 -7.24
CA LEU A 63 -11.01 0.35 -6.19
C LEU A 63 -10.71 -0.53 -4.97
N GLN A 64 -11.65 -1.39 -4.57
CA GLN A 64 -11.43 -2.32 -3.45
C GLN A 64 -10.32 -3.34 -3.76
N TYR A 65 -10.28 -3.87 -4.98
CA TYR A 65 -9.20 -4.77 -5.42
C TYR A 65 -7.86 -4.03 -5.49
N ALA A 66 -7.81 -2.85 -6.09
CA ALA A 66 -6.58 -2.05 -6.15
C ALA A 66 -6.05 -1.70 -4.75
N ILE A 67 -6.93 -1.35 -3.80
CA ILE A 67 -6.54 -1.11 -2.40
C ILE A 67 -6.01 -2.40 -1.77
N ARG A 68 -6.66 -3.55 -1.99
CA ARG A 68 -6.20 -4.84 -1.47
C ARG A 68 -4.80 -5.15 -1.97
N ASP A 69 -4.57 -5.04 -3.27
CA ASP A 69 -3.27 -5.35 -3.88
C ASP A 69 -2.15 -4.46 -3.36
N GLU A 70 -2.41 -3.15 -3.23
CA GLU A 70 -1.46 -2.21 -2.64
C GLU A 70 -1.17 -2.53 -1.16
N LEU A 71 -2.20 -2.85 -0.37
CA LEU A 71 -2.00 -3.24 1.03
C LEU A 71 -1.18 -4.52 1.17
N VAL A 72 -1.47 -5.54 0.36
CA VAL A 72 -0.72 -6.80 0.35
C VAL A 72 0.75 -6.55 0.00
N GLN A 73 1.01 -5.80 -1.07
CA GLN A 73 2.36 -5.47 -1.51
C GLN A 73 3.14 -4.70 -0.43
N ARG A 74 2.53 -3.68 0.19
CA ARG A 74 3.20 -2.87 1.23
C ARG A 74 3.40 -3.63 2.54
N LEU A 75 2.48 -4.51 2.93
CA LEU A 75 2.66 -5.39 4.09
C LEU A 75 3.78 -6.41 3.85
N ALA A 76 3.85 -7.00 2.66
CA ALA A 76 4.94 -7.88 2.25
C ALA A 76 6.29 -7.17 2.36
N GLU A 77 6.40 -5.94 1.87
CA GLU A 77 7.61 -5.10 2.01
C GLU A 77 7.97 -4.85 3.48
N LEU A 78 7.02 -4.45 4.32
CA LEU A 78 7.27 -4.19 5.75
C LEU A 78 7.72 -5.44 6.51
N TYR A 79 7.21 -6.61 6.14
CA TYR A 79 7.53 -7.88 6.80
C TYR A 79 8.69 -8.65 6.14
N GLY A 80 9.23 -8.17 5.02
CA GLY A 80 10.27 -8.88 4.27
C GLY A 80 9.81 -10.22 3.72
N ARG A 81 8.53 -10.32 3.32
CA ARG A 81 7.90 -11.53 2.78
C ARG A 81 7.46 -11.32 1.34
N ARG A 82 7.06 -12.37 0.65
CA ARG A 82 6.42 -12.23 -0.66
C ARG A 82 4.92 -11.89 -0.51
N PRO A 83 4.31 -11.16 -1.45
CA PRO A 83 2.87 -10.83 -1.44
C PRO A 83 1.95 -12.05 -1.25
N GLU A 84 2.24 -13.17 -1.91
CA GLU A 84 1.41 -14.39 -1.87
C GLU A 84 1.44 -15.07 -0.50
N GLU A 85 2.44 -14.73 0.34
CA GLU A 85 2.52 -15.21 1.72
C GLU A 85 1.71 -14.35 2.71
N ILE A 86 1.32 -13.14 2.29
CA ILE A 86 0.39 -12.27 3.01
C ILE A 86 -1.04 -12.63 2.58
N ASP A 87 -1.25 -12.81 1.28
CA ASP A 87 -2.54 -13.12 0.68
C ASP A 87 -2.38 -14.16 -0.45
N PRO A 88 -2.81 -15.42 -0.25
CA PRO A 88 -2.68 -16.48 -1.24
C PRO A 88 -3.36 -16.21 -2.58
N ASP A 89 -4.35 -15.31 -2.61
CA ASP A 89 -5.08 -14.96 -3.83
C ASP A 89 -4.46 -13.76 -4.58
N TRP A 90 -3.31 -13.26 -4.14
CA TRP A 90 -2.69 -12.07 -4.72
C TRP A 90 -2.28 -12.30 -6.18
N GLY A 91 -2.72 -11.41 -7.07
CA GLY A 91 -2.45 -11.46 -8.51
C GLY A 91 -3.27 -12.48 -9.30
N LEU A 92 -4.26 -13.15 -8.68
CA LEU A 92 -5.21 -14.07 -9.32
C LEU A 92 -6.46 -13.36 -9.87
#